data_AF-A0A2V6LWN4-F1
#
_entry.id   AF-A0A2V6LWN4-F1
#
_cell.length_a   1.000
_cell.length_b   1.000
_cell.length_c   1.000
_cell.angle_alpha   90.00
_cell.angle_beta   90.00
_cell.angle_gamma   90.00
#
_symmetry.space_group_name_H-M   'P 1'
#
loop_
_entity.id
_entity.type
_entity.pdbx_description
1 polymer ?
#
loop_
_entity_poly.entity_id
_entity_poly.type
_entity_poly.pdbx_seq_one_letter_code
_entity_poly.pdbx_strand_id
1 'polypeptide(L)' 'MSNFRIGQPADAAYCVVNTFRHLLTEQAARGHLKCIARSLRPGGTYVLGLHLLPLGGDKEDSDC' A
#
# COMPACT_ATOMS: atom_id res chain seq x y z
N MET A 1 -5.32 -2.02 4.44
CA MET A 1 -5.08 -2.86 5.65
C MET A 1 -3.83 -2.40 6.37
N SER A 2 -3.87 -2.12 7.67
CA SER A 2 -2.73 -1.53 8.41
C SER A 2 -2.33 -2.27 9.69
N ASN A 3 -2.98 -3.39 10.01
CA ASN A 3 -2.69 -4.23 11.17
C ASN A 3 -3.02 -5.70 10.87
N PHE A 4 -2.10 -6.43 10.24
CA PHE A 4 -2.28 -7.85 9.94
C PHE A 4 -0.98 -8.64 10.20
N ARG A 5 -1.14 -9.95 10.31
CA ARG A 5 -0.06 -10.95 10.39
C ARG A 5 -0.42 -12.13 9.51
N ILE A 6 0.58 -12.73 8.89
CA ILE A 6 0.44 -13.96 8.11
C ILE A 6 1.24 -15.08 8.79
N GLY A 7 0.80 -16.33 8.64
CA GLY A 7 1.40 -17.47 9.34
C GLY A 7 2.82 -17.82 8.87
N GLN A 8 3.16 -17.49 7.63
CA GLN A 8 4.49 -17.73 7.05
C GLN A 8 4.89 -16.54 6.17
N PRO A 9 6.17 -16.14 6.13
CA PRO A 9 6.63 -15.05 5.25
C PRO A 9 6.38 -15.37 3.77
N ALA A 10 5.94 -14.38 3.01
CA ALA A 10 5.72 -14.47 1.56
C ALA A 10 6.98 -14.06 0.77
N ASP A 11 7.08 -14.56 -0.46
CA ASP A 11 8.13 -14.16 -1.41
C ASP A 11 7.85 -12.81 -2.06
N ALA A 12 6.56 -12.48 -2.22
CA ALA A 12 6.10 -11.23 -2.79
C ALA A 12 4.76 -10.78 -2.20
N ALA A 13 4.52 -9.48 -2.26
CA ALA A 13 3.23 -8.87 -1.95
C ALA A 13 2.89 -7.82 -3.02
N TYR A 14 1.60 -7.57 -3.23
CA TYR A 14 1.13 -6.56 -4.18
C TYR A 14 0.00 -5.71 -3.59
N CYS A 15 0.01 -4.43 -3.92
CA CYS A 15 -1.07 -3.49 -3.68
C CYS A 15 -1.22 -2.66 -4.95
N VAL A 16 -1.99 -3.18 -5.89
CA VAL A 16 -2.20 -2.61 -7.23
C VAL A 16 -3.59 -1.97 -7.33
N VAL A 17 -3.88 -1.30 -8.46
CA VAL A 17 -5.16 -0.61 -8.73
C VAL A 17 -5.45 0.51 -7.71
N ASN A 18 -4.42 1.30 -7.38
CA ASN A 18 -4.52 2.44 -6.48
C ASN A 18 -5.11 2.13 -5.09
N THR A 19 -5.17 0.86 -4.67
CA THR A 19 -5.86 0.47 -3.42
C THR A 19 -5.21 1.07 -2.17
N PHE A 20 -3.94 1.46 -2.26
CA PHE A 20 -3.23 2.19 -1.20
C PHE A 20 -3.89 3.53 -0.86
N ARG A 21 -4.61 4.16 -1.81
CA ARG A 21 -5.32 5.44 -1.61
C ARG A 21 -6.35 5.41 -0.47
N HIS A 22 -6.86 4.22 -0.14
CA HIS A 22 -7.86 4.05 0.92
C HIS A 22 -7.25 4.14 2.32
N LEU A 23 -5.93 4.27 2.44
CA LEU A 23 -5.25 4.59 3.69
C LEU A 23 -5.32 6.10 3.93
N LEU A 24 -6.45 6.54 4.49
CA LEU A 24 -6.80 7.96 4.64
C LEU A 24 -5.92 8.75 5.64
N THR A 25 -5.00 8.08 6.34
CA THR A 25 -4.08 8.71 7.29
C THR A 25 -2.66 8.24 7.06
N GLU A 26 -1.69 9.11 7.33
CA GLU A 26 -0.27 8.77 7.28
C GLU A 26 0.05 7.59 8.22
N GLN A 27 -0.59 7.53 9.38
CA GLN A 27 -0.42 6.42 10.32
C GLN A 27 -0.91 5.09 9.73
N ALA A 28 -2.04 5.10 9.02
CA ALA A 28 -2.54 3.90 8.35
C ALA A 28 -1.62 3.47 7.19
N ALA A 29 -1.12 4.44 6.40
CA ALA A 29 -0.13 4.21 5.34
C ALA A 29 1.16 3.56 5.89
N ARG A 30 1.74 4.16 6.94
CA ARG A 30 2.92 3.63 7.63
C ARG A 30 2.65 2.26 8.24
N GLY A 31 1.50 2.06 8.87
CA GLY A 31 1.11 0.78 9.46
C GLY A 31 1.04 -0.34 8.42
N HIS A 32 0.46 -0.06 7.26
CA HIS A 32 0.42 -0.97 6.12
C HIS A 32 1.82 -1.37 5.65
N LEU A 33 2.69 -0.39 5.37
CA LEU A 33 4.07 -0.66 4.91
C LEU A 33 4.86 -1.49 5.92
N LYS A 34 4.71 -1.20 7.23
CA LYS A 34 5.33 -2.01 8.30
C LYS A 34 4.79 -3.44 8.33
N CYS A 35 3.49 -3.65 8.09
CA CYS A 35 2.92 -4.99 8.03
C CYS A 35 3.48 -5.77 6.82
N ILE A 36 3.54 -5.14 5.65
CA ILE A 36 4.09 -5.74 4.44
C ILE A 36 5.56 -6.13 4.66
N ALA A 37 6.38 -5.21 5.18
CA ALA A 37 7.79 -5.48 5.45
C ALA A 37 8.00 -6.68 6.39
N ARG A 38 7.16 -6.82 7.43
CA ARG A 38 7.21 -7.99 8.35
C ARG A 38 6.68 -9.27 7.73
N SER A 39 5.84 -9.16 6.71
CA SER A 39 5.23 -10.31 6.04
C SER A 39 6.11 -10.90 4.93
N LEU A 40 7.17 -10.20 4.52
CA LEU A 40 8.07 -10.66 3.46
C LEU A 40 9.30 -11.35 4.05
N ARG A 41 9.76 -12.40 3.37
CA ARG A 41 11.07 -12.98 3.65
C ARG A 41 12.20 -12.00 3.28
N PRO A 42 13.43 -12.17 3.79
CA PRO A 42 14.60 -11.45 3.28
C PRO A 42 14.73 -11.60 1.75
N GLY A 43 14.85 -10.48 1.04
CA GLY A 43 14.86 -10.45 -0.43
C GLY A 43 13.48 -10.55 -1.09
N GLY A 44 12.40 -10.62 -0.33
CA GLY A 44 11.03 -10.56 -0.86
C GLY A 44 10.70 -9.19 -1.46
N THR A 45 9.82 -9.17 -2.46
CA THR A 45 9.51 -7.95 -3.23
C THR A 45 8.10 -7.45 -2.95
N TYR A 46 7.94 -6.14 -2.80
CA TYR A 46 6.64 -5.50 -2.71
C TYR A 46 6.36 -4.65 -3.96
N VAL A 47 5.27 -4.96 -4.67
CA VAL A 47 4.82 -4.20 -5.84
C VAL A 47 3.69 -3.27 -5.42
N LEU A 48 3.95 -1.97 -5.43
CA LEU A 48 3.01 -0.92 -5.05
C LEU A 48 2.63 -0.09 -6.28
N GLY A 49 1.33 -0.10 -6.62
CA GLY A 49 0.74 0.76 -7.64
C GLY A 49 0.08 1.99 -7.01
N LEU A 50 0.52 3.19 -7.41
CA LEU A 50 -0.02 4.47 -6.95
C LEU A 50 -0.42 5.33 -8.15
N HIS A 51 -1.54 6.04 -8.03
CA HIS A 51 -1.80 7.20 -8.87
C HIS A 51 -1.26 8.42 -8.14
N LEU A 52 -0.26 9.07 -8.74
CA LEU A 52 0.28 10.32 -8.21
C LEU A 52 -0.61 11.46 -8.70
N LEU A 53 -1.13 12.24 -7.76
CA LEU A 53 -1.79 13.50 -8.10
C LEU A 53 -0.74 14.58 -8.38
N PRO A 54 -1.00 15.50 -9.33
CA PRO A 54 -0.13 16.64 -9.54
C PRO A 54 -0.03 17.48 -8.26
N LEU A 55 1.18 17.98 -7.98
CA LEU A 55 1.45 18.84 -6.83
C LEU A 55 0.55 20.10 -6.93
N GLY A 56 -0.44 20.19 -6.03
CA GLY A 56 -1.38 21.32 -5.96
C GLY A 56 -2.74 21.11 -6.65
N GLY A 57 -3.08 19.90 -7.08
CA GLY A 57 -4.38 19.61 -7.71
C GLY A 57 -5.36 18.90 -6.79
N ASP A 58 -6.33 19.64 -6.23
CA ASP A 58 -7.61 19.06 -5.85
C ASP A 58 -8.36 18.70 -7.14
N LYS A 59 -8.42 17.40 -7.46
CA LYS A 59 -9.40 16.88 -8.40
C LYS A 59 -9.94 15.56 -7.87
N GLU A 60 -11.23 15.58 -7.56
CA GLU A 60 -12.07 14.41 -7.45
C GLU A 60 -11.94 13.60 -8.75
N ASP A 61 -11.71 12.30 -8.62
CA ASP A 61 -11.85 11.38 -9.75
C ASP A 61 -13.32 11.43 -10.19
N SER A 62 -13.63 12.16 -11.25
CA SER A 62 -14.87 11.94 -11.98
C SER A 62 -14.64 10.70 -12.85
N ASP A 63 -14.99 9.53 -12.31
CA ASP A 63 -15.12 8.31 -13.12
C ASP A 63 -16.09 8.61 -14.28
N CYS A 64 -15.63 8.34 -15.51
CA CYS A 64 -16.49 8.22 -16.69
C CYS A 64 -17.00 6.79 -16.81
#